data_AF-A0A915YUK8-F1
#
_entry.id   AF-A0A915YUK8-F1
#
_cell.length_a   1.000
_cell.length_b   1.000
_cell.length_c   1.000
_cell.angle_alpha   90.00
_cell.angle_beta   90.00
_cell.angle_gamma   90.00
#
_symmetry.space_group_name_H-M   'P 1'
#
loop_
_entity.id
_entity.type
_entity.pdbx_description
1 polymer ?
#
loop_
_entity_poly.entity_id
_entity_poly.type
_entity_poly.pdbx_seq_one_letter_code
_entity_poly.pdbx_strand_id
1 'polypeptide(L)' 'MANMFVICLKEKKILTKILAIATDNAANNNTFLKSLEQTCVENYIAFHHKENHVRCIAHIMNLTVQEILKHIRAEEA' A
#
# COMPACT_ATOMS: atom_id res chain seq x y z
N MET A 1 -2.90 5.39 11.20
CA MET A 1 -1.69 5.16 10.37
C MET A 1 -1.29 6.42 9.59
N ALA A 2 -2.14 6.95 8.71
CA ALA A 2 -1.80 8.11 7.85
C ALA A 2 -1.26 9.34 8.60
N ASN A 3 -1.93 9.76 9.68
CA ASN A 3 -1.49 10.92 10.46
C ASN A 3 -0.05 10.77 10.99
N MET A 4 0.25 9.66 11.67
CA MET A 4 1.59 9.40 12.20
C MET A 4 2.66 9.31 11.10
N PHE A 5 2.31 8.70 9.96
CA PHE A 5 3.18 8.64 8.80
C PHE A 5 3.52 10.05 8.28
N VAL A 6 2.51 10.91 8.09
CA VAL A 6 2.70 12.31 7.67
C VAL A 6 3.53 13.11 8.67
N ILE A 7 3.27 12.97 9.97
CA ILE A 7 4.08 13.62 11.03
C ILE A 7 5.56 13.26 10.87
N CYS A 8 5.87 11.97 10.74
CA CYS A 8 7.24 11.51 10.56
C CYS A 8 7.89 12.11 9.30
N LEU A 9 7.19 12.14 8.16
CA LEU A 9 7.72 12.72 6.93
C LEU A 9 7.93 14.23 7.03
N LYS A 10 7.08 14.95 7.76
CA LYS A 10 7.24 16.38 8.04
C LYS A 10 8.46 16.63 8.93
N GLU A 11 8.62 15.87 10.01
CA GLU A 11 9.80 15.94 10.89
C GLU A 11 11.11 15.69 10.13
N LYS A 12 11.09 14.73 9.20
CA LYS A 12 12.25 14.44 8.32
C LYS A 12 12.39 15.37 7.12
N LYS A 13 11.44 16.31 6.91
CA LYS A 13 11.42 17.25 5.77
C LYS A 13 11.44 16.56 4.39
N ILE A 14 10.73 15.44 4.28
CA ILE A 14 10.64 14.63 3.05
C ILE A 14 9.21 14.43 2.55
N LEU A 15 8.21 15.07 3.18
CA LEU A 15 6.81 14.95 2.76
C LEU A 15 6.63 15.25 1.26
N THR A 16 7.26 16.31 0.75
CA THR A 16 7.17 16.71 -0.67
C THR A 16 7.98 15.83 -1.63
N LYS A 17 8.68 14.81 -1.11
CA LYS A 17 9.53 13.90 -1.88
C LYS A 17 8.91 12.52 -2.07
N ILE A 18 7.63 12.37 -1.75
CA ILE A 18 6.91 11.10 -1.99
C ILE A 18 6.76 10.90 -3.50
N LEU A 19 7.28 9.77 -3.99
CA LEU A 19 7.02 9.29 -5.35
C LEU A 19 5.97 8.18 -5.34
N ALA A 20 6.18 7.15 -4.52
CA ALA A 20 5.29 6.00 -4.40
C ALA A 20 5.41 5.40 -3.01
N ILE A 21 4.39 4.62 -2.61
CA ILE A 21 4.36 3.91 -1.33
C ILE A 21 4.22 2.41 -1.60
N ALA A 22 5.13 1.64 -1.01
CA ALA A 22 5.07 0.19 -1.06
C ALA A 22 4.47 -0.38 0.25
N THR A 23 3.43 -1.21 0.14
CA THR A 23 2.81 -1.88 1.31
C THR A 23 2.48 -3.34 0.99
N ASP A 24 2.15 -4.13 2.01
CA ASP A 24 1.49 -5.42 1.78
C ASP A 24 0.09 -5.25 1.15
N ASN A 25 -0.55 -6.38 0.82
CA ASN A 25 -1.85 -6.38 0.14
C ASN A 25 -3.05 -6.27 1.11
N ALA A 26 -2.83 -5.91 2.37
CA ALA A 26 -3.91 -5.78 3.34
C ALA A 26 -4.88 -4.66 2.93
N ALA A 27 -6.18 -4.91 3.09
CA ALA A 27 -7.23 -3.99 2.64
C ALA A 27 -7.18 -2.62 3.34
N ASN A 28 -6.70 -2.56 4.60
CA ASN A 28 -6.54 -1.33 5.35
C ASN A 28 -5.53 -0.35 4.73
N ASN A 29 -4.57 -0.83 3.92
CA ASN A 29 -3.64 0.03 3.19
C ASN A 29 -4.35 0.91 2.16
N ASN A 30 -5.46 0.43 1.59
CA ASN A 30 -6.27 1.25 0.68
C ASN A 30 -6.85 2.48 1.41
N THR A 31 -7.30 2.31 2.66
CA THR A 31 -7.79 3.43 3.48
C THR A 31 -6.66 4.38 3.85
N PHE A 32 -5.50 3.84 4.25
CA PHE A 32 -4.31 4.64 4.55
C PHE A 32 -3.88 5.52 3.36
N LEU A 33 -3.80 4.96 2.16
CA LEU A 33 -3.38 5.68 0.96
C LEU A 33 -4.37 6.76 0.52
N LYS A 34 -5.68 6.52 0.66
CA LYS A 34 -6.70 7.55 0.43
C LYS A 34 -6.57 8.72 1.40
N SER A 35 -6.32 8.44 2.68
CA SER A 35 -6.04 9.51 3.65
C SER A 35 -4.74 10.25 3.35
N LEU A 36 -3.69 9.56 2.87
CA LEU A 36 -2.43 10.18 2.47
C LEU A 36 -2.59 11.07 1.24
N GLU A 37 -3.37 10.65 0.25
CA GLU A 37 -3.71 11.43 -0.95
C GLU A 37 -4.34 12.77 -0.58
N GLN A 38 -5.29 12.80 0.35
CA GLN A 38 -5.89 14.05 0.84
C GLN A 38 -4.82 15.02 1.37
N THR A 39 -3.89 14.53 2.20
CA THR A 39 -2.76 15.34 2.68
C THR A 39 -1.85 15.79 1.53
N CYS A 40 -1.60 14.93 0.54
CA CYS A 40 -0.75 15.27 -0.61
C CYS A 40 -1.37 16.39 -1.44
N VAL A 41 -2.68 16.34 -1.72
CA VAL A 41 -3.43 17.38 -2.43
C VAL A 41 -3.33 18.73 -1.69
N GLU A 42 -3.53 18.72 -0.37
CA GLU A 42 -3.40 19.93 0.47
C GLU A 42 -1.99 20.53 0.47
N ASN A 43 -0.97 19.73 0.16
CA ASN A 43 0.44 20.16 0.13
C ASN A 43 0.99 20.26 -1.31
N TYR A 44 0.11 20.26 -2.32
CA TYR A 44 0.48 20.36 -3.74
C TYR A 44 1.45 19.26 -4.22
N ILE A 45 1.33 18.06 -3.67
CA ILE A 45 2.11 16.89 -4.05
C ILE A 45 1.29 16.05 -5.03
N ALA A 46 1.85 15.77 -6.20
CA ALA A 46 1.24 14.90 -7.20
C ALA A 46 1.28 13.43 -6.73
N PHE A 47 0.21 13.01 -6.07
CA PHE A 47 0.06 11.65 -5.55
C PHE A 47 -1.38 11.19 -5.70
N HIS A 48 -1.57 10.03 -6.34
CA HIS A 48 -2.84 9.36 -6.48
C HIS A 48 -2.79 7.99 -5.80
N HIS A 49 -3.77 7.70 -4.93
CA HIS A 49 -3.73 6.53 -4.03
C HIS A 49 -3.67 5.17 -4.75
N LYS A 50 -4.03 5.09 -6.04
CA LYS A 50 -3.93 3.85 -6.84
C LYS A 50 -2.68 3.80 -7.72
N GLU A 51 -2.29 4.93 -8.30
CA GLU A 51 -1.19 4.97 -9.28
C GLU A 51 0.17 4.99 -8.58
N ASN A 52 0.25 5.58 -7.39
CA ASN A 52 1.46 5.66 -6.59
C ASN A 52 1.53 4.54 -5.52
N HIS A 53 0.68 3.52 -5.61
CA HIS A 53 0.67 2.37 -4.71
C HIS A 53 1.34 1.15 -5.34
N VAL A 54 2.46 0.72 -4.75
CA VAL A 54 3.14 -0.51 -5.11
C VAL A 54 2.76 -1.60 -4.10
N ARG A 55 2.10 -2.66 -4.57
CA ARG A 55 1.76 -3.82 -3.72
C ARG A 55 2.95 -4.76 -3.59
N CYS A 56 3.13 -5.33 -2.41
CA CYS A 56 4.23 -6.26 -2.13
C CYS A 56 4.11 -7.55 -2.96
N ILE A 57 5.08 -7.77 -3.86
CA ILE A 57 5.14 -8.97 -4.71
C ILE A 57 5.23 -10.26 -3.90
N ALA A 58 6.00 -10.27 -2.80
CA ALA A 58 6.13 -11.45 -1.95
C ALA A 58 4.78 -11.87 -1.34
N HIS A 59 3.95 -10.89 -0.97
CA HIS A 59 2.61 -11.17 -0.45
C HIS A 59 1.69 -11.71 -1.55
N ILE A 60 1.76 -11.16 -2.77
CA ILE A 60 1.02 -11.67 -3.94
C ILE A 60 1.42 -13.11 -4.22
N MET A 61 2.72 -13.41 -4.27
CA MET A 61 3.22 -14.78 -4.47
C MET A 61 2.68 -15.74 -3.41
N ASN A 62 2.69 -15.34 -2.14
CA ASN A 62 2.14 -16.16 -1.06
C ASN A 62 0.63 -16.43 -1.26
N LEU A 63 -0.16 -15.42 -1.64
CA LEU A 63 -1.59 -15.62 -1.93
C LEU A 63 -1.80 -16.57 -3.12
N THR A 64 -1.01 -16.42 -4.18
CA THR A 64 -1.07 -17.31 -5.36
C THR A 64 -0.74 -18.75 -4.99
N VAL A 65 0.32 -18.98 -4.22
CA VAL A 65 0.70 -20.33 -3.77
C VAL A 65 -0.39 -20.94 -2.88
N GLN A 66 -0.93 -20.17 -1.94
CA GLN A 66 -2.03 -20.65 -1.10
C GLN A 66 -3.25 -21.05 -1.92
N GLU A 67 -3.57 -20.30 -2.98
CA GLU A 67 -4.71 -20.62 -3.85
C GLU A 67 -4.45 -21.88 -4.68
N ILE A 68 -3.24 -22.05 -5.23
CA ILE A 68 -2.84 -23.26 -5.96
C ILE A 68 -2.95 -24.49 -5.05
N LEU A 69 -2.43 -24.40 -3.82
CA LEU A 69 -2.46 -25.51 -2.86
C LEU A 69 -3.88 -25.91 -2.45
N LYS A 70 -4.84 -24.96 -2.40
CA LYS A 70 -6.25 -25.29 -2.16
C LYS A 70 -6.85 -26.14 -3.28
N HIS A 71 -6.53 -25.82 -4.54
CA HIS A 71 -7.04 -26.56 -5.69
C HIS A 71 -6.44 -27.96 -5.76
N ILE A 72 -5.12 -28.09 -5.58
CA ILE A 72 -4.45 -29.40 -5.57
C ILE A 72 -5.05 -30.31 -4.48
N ARG A 73 -5.26 -29.80 -3.27
CA ARG A 73 -5.85 -30.59 -2.18
C ARG A 73 -7.32 -30.96 -2.39
N ALA A 74 -8.05 -30.18 -3.20
CA ALA A 74 -9.45 -30.47 -3.51
C ALA A 74 -9.60 -31.58 -4.56
N GLU A 75 -8.57 -31.83 -5.37
CA GLU A 75 -8.54 -32.92 -6.37
C GLU A 75 -8.15 -34.29 -5.76
N GLU A 76 -7.60 -34.30 -4.54
CA GLU A 76 -7.21 -35.51 -3.80
C GLU A 76 -8.33 -36.12 -2.93
N ALA A 77 -9.51 -35.47 -2.86
CA ALA A 77 -10.67 -35.86 -2.03
C ALA A 77 -11.86 -36.34 -2.87
#